data_AF-A0A414RYA4-F1
#
_entry.id   AF-A0A414RYA4-F1
#
_cell.length_a   1.000
_cell.length_b   1.000
_cell.length_c   1.000
_cell.angle_alpha   90.00
_cell.angle_beta   90.00
_cell.angle_gamma   90.00
#
_symmetry.space_group_name_H-M   'P 1'
#
loop_
_entity.id
_entity.type
_entity.pdbx_description
1 polymer ?
#
loop_
_entity_poly.entity_id
_entity_poly.type
_entity_poly.pdbx_seq_one_letter_code
_entity_poly.pdbx_strand_id
1 'polypeptide(L)'
;MIDYREIIRLKSLKFSNVAIANSLCCSRNTVSEVLKLAESHSLGWPIPDTLTNKDIEHLFYPDRGTNEGRRLPDYEYVYNELAKPGVTLSLLWAEYCAKCEVEHTIPYQHTQFNEKYHAYAASKKATLRIKRKPGETMEVDWIGDTLKVLDSANCCEIPAYIFVAVLPCSLHGYAEAFPDMKSNH
;
A
#
# COMPACT_ATOMS: atom_id res chain seq x y z
N MET A 1 16.43 10.37 7.56
CA MET A 1 16.36 10.27 9.04
C MET A 1 17.44 11.18 9.58
N ILE A 2 17.15 11.97 10.61
CA ILE A 2 18.09 12.98 11.15
C ILE A 2 19.11 12.27 12.03
N ASP A 3 20.39 12.56 11.82
CA ASP A 3 21.48 11.99 12.63
C ASP A 3 21.80 12.93 13.80
N TYR A 4 21.20 12.65 14.95
CA TYR A 4 21.34 13.47 16.16
C TYR A 4 22.75 13.39 16.74
N ARG A 5 23.39 12.21 16.64
CA ARG A 5 24.77 12.00 17.12
C ARG A 5 25.73 12.87 16.33
N GLU A 6 25.56 12.89 15.01
CA GLU A 6 26.42 13.64 14.11
C GLU A 6 26.24 15.16 14.25
N ILE A 7 25.01 15.65 14.51
CA ILE A 7 24.75 17.06 14.83
C ILE A 7 25.54 17.49 16.08
N ILE A 8 25.48 16.70 17.16
CA ILE A 8 26.16 17.01 18.42
C ILE A 8 27.68 16.92 18.25
N ARG A 9 28.17 15.91 17.50
CA ARG A 9 29.60 15.75 17.17
C ARG A 9 30.13 16.96 16.41
N LEU A 10 29.49 17.37 15.31
CA LEU A 10 29.93 18.50 14.49
C LEU A 10 29.86 19.82 15.28
N LYS A 11 28.89 19.96 16.19
CA LYS A 11 28.85 21.13 17.08
C LYS A 11 30.02 21.16 18.05
N SER A 12 30.42 20.02 18.61
CA SER A 12 31.60 19.94 19.49
C SER A 12 32.92 20.31 18.77
N LEU A 13 32.97 20.05 17.45
CA LEU A 13 34.06 20.45 16.56
C LEU A 13 34.00 21.94 16.14
N LYS A 14 33.11 22.73 16.74
CA LYS A 14 32.92 24.18 16.49
C LYS A 14 32.45 24.54 15.07
N PHE A 15 31.81 23.62 14.35
CA PHE A 15 31.15 23.97 13.09
C PHE A 15 29.95 24.90 13.32
N SER A 16 29.69 25.79 12.35
CA SER A 16 28.51 26.65 12.39
C SER A 16 27.25 25.84 12.12
N ASN A 17 26.11 26.27 12.67
CA ASN A 17 24.83 25.57 12.47
C ASN A 17 24.44 25.50 10.97
N VAL A 18 24.92 26.44 10.15
CA VAL A 18 24.72 26.43 8.68
C VAL A 18 25.57 25.33 8.03
N ALA A 19 26.84 25.19 8.42
CA ALA A 19 27.70 24.13 7.90
C ALA A 19 27.15 22.74 8.25
N ILE A 20 26.69 22.55 9.50
CA ILE A 20 26.08 21.30 9.96
C ILE A 20 24.82 20.96 9.15
N ALA A 21 23.93 21.94 8.96
CA ALA A 21 22.71 21.77 8.17
C ALA A 21 23.01 21.32 6.74
N ASN A 22 24.00 21.93 6.10
CA ASN A 22 24.43 21.59 4.73
C ASN A 22 25.05 20.19 4.66
N SER A 23 25.90 19.82 5.63
CA SER A 23 26.54 18.50 5.66
C SER A 23 25.55 17.35 5.88
N LEU A 24 24.48 17.58 6.64
CA LEU A 24 23.49 16.56 6.99
C LEU A 24 22.18 16.67 6.20
N CYS A 25 22.14 17.56 5.20
CA CYS A 25 20.95 17.83 4.38
C CYS A 25 19.68 18.05 5.22
N CYS A 26 19.79 18.78 6.34
CA CYS A 26 18.68 19.08 7.24
C CYS A 26 18.51 20.58 7.41
N SER A 27 17.34 21.03 7.88
CA SER A 27 17.08 22.46 8.03
C SER A 27 17.89 23.06 9.19
N ARG A 28 18.34 24.31 9.04
CA ARG A 28 19.01 25.05 10.12
C ARG A 28 18.16 25.14 11.40
N ASN A 29 16.84 25.22 11.24
CA ASN A 29 15.90 25.25 12.36
C ASN A 29 15.95 23.93 13.12
N THR A 30 15.99 22.81 12.42
CA THR A 30 16.09 21.49 13.03
C THR A 30 17.42 21.30 13.76
N VAL A 31 18.54 21.74 13.17
CA VAL A 31 19.84 21.74 13.88
C VAL A 31 19.79 22.57 15.16
N SER A 32 19.19 23.77 15.10
CA SER A 32 19.05 24.65 16.26
C SER A 32 18.18 24.04 17.36
N GLU A 33 17.06 23.43 16.98
CA GLU A 33 16.14 22.73 17.89
C GLU A 33 16.82 21.54 18.57
N VAL A 34 17.49 20.69 17.79
CA VAL A 34 18.24 19.52 18.30
C VAL A 34 19.33 19.94 19.29
N LEU A 35 20.09 21.01 18.99
CA LEU A 35 21.13 21.49 19.89
C LEU A 35 20.56 22.06 21.20
N LYS A 36 19.42 22.76 21.14
CA LYS A 36 18.72 23.24 22.35
C LYS A 36 18.24 22.08 23.22
N LEU A 37 17.69 21.03 22.59
CA LEU A 37 17.24 19.83 23.30
C LEU A 37 18.43 19.06 23.89
N ALA A 38 19.54 18.97 23.15
CA ALA A 38 20.77 18.39 23.67
C ALA A 38 21.28 19.15 24.92
N GLU A 39 21.27 20.48 24.89
CA GLU A 39 21.62 21.31 26.04
C GLU A 39 20.66 21.11 27.23
N SER A 40 19.34 21.06 26.99
CA SER A 40 18.37 20.86 28.07
C SER A 40 18.48 19.47 28.73
N HIS A 41 18.84 18.45 27.95
CA HIS A 41 19.07 17.10 28.45
C HIS A 41 20.52 16.85 28.89
N SER A 42 21.39 17.88 28.91
CA SER A 42 22.81 17.77 29.24
C SER A 42 23.55 16.69 28.41
N LEU A 43 23.12 16.46 27.18
CA LEU A 43 23.68 15.47 26.27
C LEU A 43 24.80 16.11 25.44
N GLY A 44 26.05 15.86 25.83
CA GLY A 44 27.25 16.36 25.16
C GLY A 44 27.98 15.28 24.36
N TRP A 45 28.88 15.72 23.47
CA TRP A 45 29.88 14.83 22.87
C TRP A 45 31.02 14.56 23.88
N PRO A 46 31.55 13.33 23.99
CA PRO A 46 31.18 12.11 23.26
C PRO A 46 29.92 11.46 23.80
N ILE A 47 29.02 11.05 22.90
CA ILE A 47 27.80 10.32 23.27
C ILE A 47 28.17 8.84 23.44
N PRO A 48 27.79 8.20 24.56
CA PRO A 48 28.02 6.77 24.76
C PRO A 48 27.53 5.94 23.58
N ASP A 49 28.29 4.92 23.17
CA ASP A 49 27.88 4.00 22.08
C ASP A 49 26.65 3.16 22.45
N THR A 50 26.30 3.11 23.74
CA THR A 50 25.08 2.50 24.25
C THR A 50 23.81 3.27 23.87
N LEU A 51 23.90 4.55 23.51
CA LEU A 51 22.76 5.37 23.09
C LEU A 51 22.64 5.38 21.56
N THR A 52 21.67 4.66 21.02
CA THR A 52 21.42 4.68 19.56
C THR A 52 20.73 5.98 19.14
N ASN A 53 20.74 6.28 17.84
CA ASN A 53 20.07 7.46 17.31
C ASN A 53 18.56 7.48 17.61
N LYS A 54 17.93 6.29 17.74
CA LYS A 54 16.52 6.14 18.15
C LYS A 54 16.31 6.48 19.62
N ASP A 55 17.24 6.09 20.50
CA ASP A 55 17.15 6.42 21.93
C ASP A 55 17.24 7.94 22.15
N ILE A 56 18.09 8.62 21.36
CA ILE A 56 18.18 10.09 21.37
C ILE A 56 16.90 10.73 20.83
N GLU A 57 16.30 10.15 19.78
CA GLU A 57 15.02 10.61 19.25
C GLU A 57 13.91 10.51 20.29
N HIS A 58 13.82 9.39 21.01
CA HIS A 58 12.86 9.20 22.11
C HIS A 58 13.10 10.17 23.28
N LEU A 59 14.37 10.46 23.59
CA LEU A 59 14.72 11.42 24.64
C LEU A 59 14.30 12.85 24.27
N PHE A 60 14.53 13.26 23.02
CA PHE A 60 14.21 14.61 22.53
C PHE A 60 12.74 14.80 22.22
N TYR A 61 12.06 13.74 21.79
CA TYR A 61 10.67 13.77 21.34
C TYR A 61 9.88 12.60 21.93
N PRO A 62 9.60 12.61 23.24
CA PRO A 62 8.87 11.52 23.90
C PRO A 62 7.49 11.28 23.27
N ASP A 63 6.83 12.34 22.79
CA ASP A 63 5.49 12.27 22.17
C ASP A 63 5.50 11.94 20.66
N ARG A 64 6.65 11.98 19.97
CA ARG A 64 6.72 11.60 18.55
C ARG A 64 6.78 10.08 18.35
N GLY A 65 7.13 9.32 19.39
CA GLY A 65 7.38 7.88 19.31
C GLY A 65 6.15 6.99 19.56
N THR A 66 5.10 7.48 20.19
CA THR A 66 3.97 6.64 20.63
C THR A 66 2.89 6.50 19.55
N ASN A 67 3.20 5.74 18.50
CA ASN A 67 2.17 5.00 17.75
C ASN A 67 1.66 3.77 18.54
N GLU A 68 2.08 3.59 19.79
CA GLU A 68 1.77 2.43 20.64
C GLU A 68 0.28 2.32 21.02
N GLY A 69 -0.54 3.36 20.78
CA GLY A 69 -1.98 3.32 21.03
C GLY A 69 -2.86 2.94 19.83
N ARG A 70 -2.29 2.80 18.63
CA ARG A 70 -3.09 2.56 17.41
C ARG A 70 -3.27 1.08 17.13
N ARG A 71 -4.52 0.64 17.03
CA ARG A 71 -4.85 -0.77 16.79
C ARG A 71 -4.40 -1.19 15.40
N LEU A 72 -3.51 -2.18 15.29
CA LEU A 72 -3.14 -2.72 13.98
C LEU A 72 -4.34 -3.49 13.38
N PRO A 73 -4.76 -3.21 12.13
CA PRO A 73 -5.77 -4.00 11.46
C PRO A 73 -5.28 -5.44 11.21
N ASP A 74 -6.21 -6.39 11.21
CA ASP A 74 -5.96 -7.74 10.70
C ASP A 74 -5.87 -7.69 9.16
N TYR A 75 -4.65 -7.54 8.65
CA TYR A 75 -4.42 -7.47 7.21
C TYR A 75 -4.64 -8.79 6.48
N GLU A 76 -4.67 -9.93 7.18
CA GLU A 76 -5.02 -11.21 6.57
C GLU A 76 -6.52 -11.28 6.28
N TYR A 77 -7.35 -10.89 7.25
CA TYR A 77 -8.78 -10.72 7.04
C TYR A 77 -9.06 -9.74 5.90
N VAL A 78 -8.44 -8.54 5.93
CA VAL A 78 -8.63 -7.51 4.89
C VAL A 78 -8.26 -8.03 3.50
N TYR A 79 -7.16 -8.78 3.38
CA TYR A 79 -6.71 -9.38 2.12
C TYR A 79 -7.72 -10.39 1.56
N ASN A 80 -8.28 -11.25 2.42
CA ASN A 80 -9.25 -12.26 2.00
C ASN A 80 -10.60 -11.65 1.63
N GLU A 81 -11.06 -10.63 2.37
CA GLU A 81 -12.33 -9.93 2.05
C GLU A 81 -12.25 -9.15 0.75
N LEU A 82 -11.10 -8.54 0.43
CA LEU A 82 -10.89 -7.84 -0.84
C LEU A 82 -10.97 -8.73 -2.08
N ALA A 83 -10.89 -10.05 -1.92
CA ALA A 83 -11.08 -10.98 -3.04
C ALA A 83 -12.57 -11.18 -3.41
N LYS A 84 -13.52 -10.71 -2.58
CA LYS A 84 -14.95 -10.85 -2.84
C LYS A 84 -15.47 -9.73 -3.76
N PRO A 85 -16.46 -10.02 -4.63
CA PRO A 85 -17.02 -9.02 -5.52
C PRO A 85 -17.69 -7.89 -4.73
N GLY A 86 -17.43 -6.65 -5.13
CA GLY A 86 -18.04 -5.45 -4.53
C GLY A 86 -17.36 -4.93 -3.25
N VAL A 87 -16.33 -5.62 -2.73
CA VAL A 87 -15.60 -5.15 -1.54
C VAL A 87 -14.49 -4.17 -1.94
N THR A 88 -14.37 -3.07 -1.19
CA THR A 88 -13.35 -2.03 -1.43
C THR A 88 -12.51 -1.78 -0.18
N LEU A 89 -11.30 -1.25 -0.35
CA LEU A 89 -10.41 -0.92 0.77
C LEU A 89 -11.05 0.11 1.71
N SER A 90 -11.75 1.09 1.15
CA SER A 90 -12.42 2.14 1.91
C SER A 90 -13.59 1.59 2.74
N LEU A 91 -14.32 0.59 2.24
CA LEU A 91 -15.33 -0.11 3.00
C LEU A 91 -14.71 -0.84 4.21
N LEU A 92 -13.65 -1.61 3.98
CA LEU A 92 -12.97 -2.35 5.06
C LEU A 92 -12.31 -1.41 6.09
N TRP A 93 -11.83 -0.25 5.65
CA TRP A 93 -11.33 0.78 6.55
C TRP A 93 -12.45 1.34 7.44
N ALA A 94 -13.63 1.61 6.88
CA ALA A 94 -14.78 2.09 7.66
C ALA A 94 -15.23 1.05 8.71
N GLU A 95 -15.29 -0.24 8.34
CA GLU A 95 -15.58 -1.32 9.28
C GLU A 95 -14.52 -1.45 10.38
N TYR A 96 -13.25 -1.29 10.02
CA TYR A 96 -12.14 -1.28 10.97
C TYR A 96 -12.26 -0.10 11.97
N CYS A 97 -12.61 1.10 11.49
CA CYS A 97 -12.85 2.25 12.35
C CYS A 97 -14.00 2.00 13.34
N ALA A 98 -15.12 1.44 12.87
CA ALA A 98 -16.25 1.08 13.72
C ALA A 98 -15.87 0.06 14.81
N LYS A 99 -15.04 -0.94 14.48
CA LYS A 99 -14.49 -1.88 15.48
C LYS A 99 -13.61 -1.16 16.52
N CYS A 100 -12.75 -0.26 16.06
CA CYS A 100 -11.88 0.50 16.95
C CYS A 100 -12.68 1.37 17.93
N GLU A 101 -13.80 1.96 17.48
CA GLU A 101 -14.71 2.74 18.33
C GLU A 101 -15.34 1.87 19.43
N VAL A 102 -15.83 0.68 19.10
CA VAL A 102 -16.41 -0.27 20.06
C VAL A 102 -15.40 -0.73 21.10
N GLU A 103 -14.14 -0.92 20.69
CA GLU A 103 -13.07 -1.41 21.55
C GLU A 103 -12.29 -0.28 22.24
N HIS A 104 -12.72 0.98 22.08
CA HIS A 104 -12.06 2.17 22.62
C HIS A 104 -10.57 2.27 22.27
N THR A 105 -10.22 1.92 21.03
CA THR A 105 -8.86 2.01 20.49
C THR A 105 -8.75 3.08 19.41
N ILE A 106 -7.54 3.59 19.18
CA ILE A 106 -7.31 4.65 18.18
C ILE A 106 -7.12 4.01 16.80
N PRO A 107 -7.96 4.31 15.80
CA PRO A 107 -7.81 3.78 14.46
C PRO A 107 -6.65 4.45 13.70
N TYR A 108 -6.06 3.72 12.76
CA TYR A 108 -5.22 4.32 11.72
C TYR A 108 -6.05 5.19 10.77
N GLN A 109 -5.47 6.32 10.38
CA GLN A 109 -6.02 7.17 9.32
C GLN A 109 -5.97 6.43 7.97
N HIS A 110 -6.90 6.75 7.08
CA HIS A 110 -7.13 6.04 5.81
C HIS A 110 -5.84 5.86 4.98
N THR A 111 -5.02 6.90 4.83
CA THR A 111 -3.74 6.82 4.10
C THR A 111 -2.78 5.80 4.72
N GLN A 112 -2.58 5.85 6.04
CA GLN A 112 -1.69 4.91 6.73
C GLN A 112 -2.21 3.47 6.72
N PHE A 113 -3.53 3.30 6.78
CA PHE A 113 -4.17 1.99 6.63
C PHE A 113 -3.84 1.40 5.25
N ASN A 114 -4.01 2.19 4.19
CA ASN A 114 -3.75 1.76 2.81
C ASN A 114 -2.27 1.46 2.58
N GLU A 115 -1.36 2.31 3.06
CA GLU A 115 0.09 2.10 2.94
C GLU A 115 0.53 0.77 3.57
N LYS A 116 0.09 0.51 4.81
CA LYS A 116 0.39 -0.73 5.52
C LYS A 116 -0.26 -1.95 4.85
N TYR A 117 -1.48 -1.83 4.35
CA TYR A 117 -2.12 -2.90 3.57
C TYR A 117 -1.31 -3.22 2.31
N HIS A 118 -0.88 -2.21 1.55
CA HIS A 118 -0.10 -2.43 0.33
C HIS A 118 1.25 -3.08 0.62
N ALA A 119 1.92 -2.70 1.71
CA ALA A 119 3.13 -3.37 2.17
C ALA A 119 2.89 -4.85 2.49
N TYR A 120 1.78 -5.18 3.16
CA TYR A 120 1.36 -6.55 3.45
C TYR A 120 1.00 -7.33 2.16
N ALA A 121 0.23 -6.73 1.26
CA ALA A 121 -0.13 -7.36 0.00
C ALA A 121 1.09 -7.61 -0.89
N ALA A 122 2.11 -6.74 -0.83
CA ALA A 122 3.37 -6.94 -1.54
C ALA A 122 4.17 -8.11 -0.98
N SER A 123 4.16 -8.35 0.34
CA SER A 123 4.84 -9.51 0.93
C SER A 123 4.14 -10.84 0.62
N LYS A 124 2.81 -10.84 0.43
CA LYS A 124 2.05 -12.01 -0.04
C LYS A 124 2.02 -12.18 -1.56
N LYS A 125 2.42 -11.18 -2.36
CA LYS A 125 2.42 -11.28 -3.83
C LYS A 125 3.54 -12.21 -4.30
N ALA A 126 3.20 -13.47 -4.53
CA ALA A 126 3.98 -14.35 -5.39
C ALA A 126 3.81 -13.88 -6.84
N THR A 127 4.74 -13.06 -7.34
CA THR A 127 4.78 -12.67 -8.76
C THR A 127 5.39 -13.78 -9.60
N LEU A 128 4.53 -14.63 -10.18
CA LEU A 128 4.96 -15.54 -11.24
C LEU A 128 5.00 -14.77 -12.57
N ARG A 129 6.18 -14.66 -13.19
CA ARG A 129 6.29 -14.16 -14.56
C ARG A 129 5.78 -15.23 -15.52
N ILE A 130 4.53 -15.11 -15.95
CA ILE A 130 3.95 -15.97 -16.99
C ILE A 130 4.53 -15.54 -18.34
N LYS A 131 5.41 -16.37 -18.92
CA LYS A 131 5.88 -16.18 -20.29
C LYS A 131 4.79 -16.63 -21.25
N ARG A 132 4.43 -15.78 -22.22
CA ARG A 132 3.44 -16.07 -23.26
C ARG A 132 4.14 -16.04 -24.61
N LYS A 133 4.22 -17.18 -25.29
CA LYS A 133 4.79 -17.25 -26.63
C LYS A 133 3.67 -16.91 -27.64
N PRO A 134 3.94 -16.07 -28.66
CA PRO A 134 2.95 -15.79 -29.69
C PRO A 134 2.46 -17.08 -30.37
N GLY A 135 1.14 -17.24 -30.48
CA GLY A 135 0.50 -18.36 -31.18
C GLY A 135 0.53 -19.73 -30.48
N GLU A 136 1.04 -19.82 -29.25
CA GLU A 136 1.10 -21.10 -28.51
C GLU A 136 -0.18 -21.38 -27.72
N THR A 137 -0.78 -20.34 -27.13
CA THR A 137 -1.99 -20.47 -26.32
C THR A 137 -3.04 -19.43 -26.75
N MET A 138 -4.31 -19.81 -26.56
CA MET A 138 -5.47 -18.94 -26.69
C MET A 138 -6.35 -19.19 -25.47
N GLU A 139 -6.79 -18.13 -24.81
CA GLU A 139 -7.71 -18.20 -23.68
C GLU A 139 -9.12 -17.95 -24.23
N VAL A 140 -10.07 -18.83 -23.92
CA VAL A 140 -11.45 -18.77 -24.44
C VAL A 140 -12.44 -18.89 -23.29
N ASP A 141 -13.54 -18.17 -23.38
CA ASP A 141 -14.62 -18.24 -22.39
C ASP A 141 -15.96 -17.83 -23.01
N TRP A 142 -17.05 -18.16 -22.32
CA TRP A 142 -18.38 -17.64 -22.59
C TRP A 142 -18.74 -16.57 -21.58
N ILE A 143 -19.38 -15.49 -22.02
CA ILE A 143 -19.96 -14.52 -21.09
C ILE A 143 -21.08 -15.22 -20.31
N GLY A 144 -21.04 -15.12 -18.98
CA GLY A 144 -22.03 -15.75 -18.11
C GLY A 144 -23.45 -15.19 -18.27
N ASP A 145 -23.56 -13.91 -18.63
CA ASP A 145 -24.83 -13.26 -18.93
C ASP A 145 -25.23 -13.47 -20.40
N THR A 146 -26.49 -13.84 -20.62
CA THR A 146 -27.06 -14.03 -21.96
C THR A 146 -27.65 -12.72 -22.48
N LEU A 147 -27.30 -12.32 -23.70
CA LEU A 147 -27.91 -11.16 -24.36
C LEU A 147 -29.21 -11.57 -25.06
N LYS A 148 -30.08 -10.59 -25.33
CA LYS A 148 -31.27 -10.79 -26.16
C LYS A 148 -31.11 -10.05 -27.47
N VAL A 149 -31.27 -10.77 -28.58
CA VAL A 149 -31.22 -10.21 -29.94
C VAL A 149 -32.61 -10.30 -30.54
N LEU A 150 -33.04 -9.24 -31.21
CA LEU A 150 -34.32 -9.22 -31.92
C LEU A 150 -34.14 -9.85 -33.31
N ASP A 151 -34.88 -10.91 -33.58
CA ASP A 151 -35.00 -11.45 -34.93
C ASP A 151 -35.97 -10.58 -35.75
N SER A 152 -35.44 -9.95 -36.80
CA SER A 152 -36.22 -9.07 -37.68
C SER A 152 -37.26 -9.80 -38.52
N ALA A 153 -37.12 -11.12 -38.71
CA ALA A 153 -38.08 -11.91 -39.48
C ALA A 153 -39.31 -12.31 -38.65
N ASN A 154 -39.14 -12.56 -37.35
CA ASN A 154 -40.17 -13.10 -36.48
C ASN A 154 -40.62 -12.14 -35.36
N CYS A 155 -39.97 -10.96 -35.24
CA CYS A 155 -40.16 -10.01 -34.14
C CYS A 155 -40.07 -10.66 -32.75
N CYS A 156 -39.23 -11.69 -32.61
CA CYS A 156 -39.06 -12.45 -31.38
C CYS A 156 -37.68 -12.17 -30.77
N GLU A 157 -37.62 -12.12 -29.44
CA GLU A 157 -36.36 -12.05 -28.70
C GLU A 157 -35.72 -13.44 -28.63
N ILE A 158 -34.52 -13.58 -29.17
CA ILE A 158 -33.74 -14.82 -29.14
C ILE A 158 -32.55 -14.62 -28.20
N PRO A 159 -32.25 -15.59 -27.32
CA PRO A 159 -31.03 -15.54 -26.52
C PRO A 159 -29.78 -15.63 -27.42
N ALA A 160 -28.80 -14.79 -27.15
CA ALA A 160 -27.51 -14.78 -27.79
C ALA A 160 -26.41 -14.96 -26.74
N TYR A 161 -25.56 -15.94 -26.96
CA TYR A 161 -24.42 -16.27 -26.11
C TYR A 161 -23.17 -15.67 -26.74
N ILE A 162 -22.40 -14.88 -26.00
CA ILE A 162 -21.16 -14.31 -26.51
C ILE A 162 -20.01 -15.24 -26.18
N PHE A 163 -19.36 -15.74 -27.22
CA PHE A 163 -18.06 -16.39 -27.14
C PHE A 163 -16.97 -15.31 -27.20
N VAL A 164 -16.00 -15.41 -26.32
CA VAL A 164 -14.83 -14.52 -26.29
C VAL A 164 -13.56 -15.36 -26.35
N ALA A 165 -12.63 -14.94 -27.20
CA ALA A 165 -11.28 -15.50 -27.25
C ALA A 165 -10.24 -14.39 -27.21
N VAL A 166 -9.11 -14.65 -26.53
CA VAL A 166 -8.00 -13.71 -26.46
C VAL A 166 -6.69 -14.43 -26.70
N LEU A 167 -5.84 -13.83 -27.54
CA LEU A 167 -4.43 -14.21 -27.65
C LEU A 167 -3.65 -13.51 -26.53
N PRO A 168 -3.22 -14.23 -25.48
CA PRO A 168 -2.71 -13.62 -24.26
C PRO A 168 -1.36 -12.91 -24.47
N CYS A 169 -0.61 -13.28 -25.52
CA CYS A 169 0.66 -12.65 -25.87
C CYS A 169 0.49 -11.28 -26.53
N SER A 170 -0.49 -11.12 -27.42
CA SER A 170 -0.73 -9.87 -28.17
C SER A 170 -1.88 -9.04 -27.60
N LEU A 171 -2.64 -9.59 -26.66
CA LEU A 171 -3.91 -9.05 -26.15
C LEU A 171 -4.94 -8.82 -27.27
N HIS A 172 -4.81 -9.55 -28.38
CA HIS A 172 -5.78 -9.48 -29.46
C HIS A 172 -7.03 -10.28 -29.08
N GLY A 173 -8.17 -9.60 -29.01
CA GLY A 173 -9.45 -10.17 -28.62
C GLY A 173 -10.37 -10.43 -29.81
N TYR A 174 -11.17 -11.48 -29.69
CA TYR A 174 -12.25 -11.87 -30.58
C TYR A 174 -13.53 -12.02 -29.75
N ALA A 175 -14.65 -11.55 -30.27
CA ALA A 175 -15.95 -11.76 -29.65
C ALA A 175 -17.01 -11.97 -30.73
N GLU A 176 -17.84 -13.00 -30.56
CA GLU A 176 -18.90 -13.33 -31.50
C GLU A 176 -20.12 -13.89 -30.77
N ALA A 177 -21.31 -13.58 -31.28
CA ALA A 177 -22.58 -14.04 -30.72
C ALA A 177 -23.07 -15.31 -31.43
N PHE A 178 -23.44 -16.31 -30.63
CA PHE A 178 -23.94 -17.60 -31.09
C PHE A 178 -25.34 -17.90 -30.52
N PRO A 179 -26.17 -18.70 -31.23
CA PRO A 179 -27.50 -19.08 -30.77
C PRO A 179 -27.48 -20.12 -29.64
N ASP A 180 -26.40 -20.89 -29.50
CA ASP A 180 -26.16 -21.81 -28.38
C ASP A 180 -24.66 -21.93 -28.06
N MET A 181 -24.33 -22.61 -26.96
CA MET A 181 -22.95 -22.87 -26.53
C MET A 181 -22.40 -24.23 -27.00
N LYS A 182 -23.03 -24.86 -28.01
CA LYS A 182 -22.68 -26.23 -28.43
C LYS A 182 -21.68 -26.20 -29.58
N SER A 183 -20.70 -27.11 -29.56
CA SER A 183 -19.93 -27.43 -30.76
C SER A 183 -20.60 -28.58 -31.51
N ASN A 184 -20.87 -28.38 -32.80
CA ASN A 184 -21.22 -29.50 -33.67
C ASN A 184 -19.95 -30.33 -33.90
N HIS A 185 -19.89 -31.52 -33.30
CA HIS A 185 -18.91 -32.55 -33.62
C HIS A 185 -19.42 -33.42 -34.77
#